data_AF-A0A940QMV3-F1
#
_entry.id   AF-A0A940QMV3-F1
#
_cell.length_a   1.000
_cell.length_b   1.000
_cell.length_c   1.000
_cell.angle_alpha   90.00
_cell.angle_beta   90.00
_cell.angle_gamma   90.00
#
_symmetry.space_group_name_H-M   'P 1'
#
loop_
_entity.id
_entity.type
_entity.pdbx_description
1 polymer ?
#
loop_
_entity_poly.entity_id
_entity_poly.type
_entity_poly.pdbx_seq_one_letter_code
_entity_poly.pdbx_strand_id
1 'polypeptide(L)'
;MKRLLKKLAAIVTMAAVTLTMAVAIPTPASADSIYDTAKAISSGKQVSTTLYSDGDQATYKVSVSRDGLLSINLTAKINYLFISVYDSNGNEVSIADNNLSSGHYVSVNDWYYWNDVVEQIKGTVSFQVSKGDYYIRFVKYLNSGNGKLTFTATYPSSTSTAKINYITINLPKGSTLSLGTDTTGSGSVTWKSSKTSVATVSSAGKVTAKAKGSTIITAKSGKSSKKIKIVVT
;
A
#
# COMPACT_ATOMS: atom_id res chain seq x y z
N MET A 1 3.13 -50.57 -12.29
CA MET A 1 2.85 -49.95 -10.97
C MET A 1 3.30 -48.49 -11.03
N LYS A 2 2.34 -47.55 -11.10
CA LYS A 2 2.54 -46.09 -11.24
C LYS A 2 3.06 -45.48 -9.93
N ARG A 3 4.00 -44.52 -9.98
CA ARG A 3 4.18 -43.41 -9.01
C ARG A 3 5.25 -42.42 -9.54
N LEU A 4 4.82 -41.34 -10.20
CA LEU A 4 4.68 -39.99 -9.62
C LEU A 4 5.99 -39.16 -9.62
N LEU A 5 6.43 -38.70 -10.79
CA LEU A 5 7.25 -37.49 -10.91
C LEU A 5 6.30 -36.28 -11.04
N LYS A 6 5.86 -35.75 -9.89
CA LYS A 6 5.16 -34.47 -9.82
C LYS A 6 6.12 -33.36 -10.25
N LYS A 7 6.03 -32.91 -11.51
CA LYS A 7 6.54 -31.60 -11.91
C LYS A 7 5.78 -30.56 -11.08
N LEU A 8 6.44 -29.87 -10.14
CA LEU A 8 5.90 -28.64 -9.57
C LEU A 8 6.01 -27.55 -10.64
N ALA A 9 4.99 -27.42 -11.48
CA ALA A 9 4.74 -26.19 -12.22
C ALA A 9 3.96 -25.26 -11.28
N ALA A 10 4.65 -24.32 -10.65
CA ALA A 10 3.99 -23.22 -9.96
C ALA A 10 3.50 -22.23 -11.02
N ILE A 11 2.23 -22.38 -11.43
CA ILE A 11 1.54 -21.41 -12.27
C ILE A 11 1.25 -20.19 -11.39
N VAL A 12 1.97 -19.10 -11.63
CA VAL A 12 1.54 -17.75 -11.23
C VAL A 12 1.33 -16.99 -12.52
N THR A 13 0.16 -17.20 -13.13
CA THR A 13 -0.31 -16.37 -14.25
C THR A 13 -0.57 -14.97 -13.73
N MET A 14 0.36 -14.05 -13.96
CA MET A 14 0.02 -12.63 -14.05
C MET A 14 -0.62 -12.42 -15.42
N ALA A 15 -1.95 -12.40 -15.47
CA ALA A 15 -2.65 -11.84 -16.61
C ALA A 15 -2.36 -10.33 -16.63
N ALA A 16 -1.56 -9.88 -17.60
CA ALA A 16 -1.60 -8.50 -18.05
C ALA A 16 -2.93 -8.30 -18.77
N VAL A 17 -3.91 -7.69 -18.11
CA VAL A 17 -5.11 -7.21 -18.79
C VAL A 17 -4.73 -5.93 -19.52
N THR A 18 -4.49 -6.03 -20.82
CA THR A 18 -4.57 -4.88 -21.72
C THR A 18 -6.04 -4.55 -21.90
N LEU A 19 -6.49 -3.41 -21.36
CA LEU A 19 -7.83 -2.91 -21.56
C LEU A 19 -7.89 -2.17 -22.90
N THR A 20 -8.45 -2.78 -23.93
CA THR A 20 -8.94 -2.07 -25.12
C THR A 20 -10.27 -1.41 -24.73
N MET A 21 -10.31 -0.08 -24.71
CA MET A 21 -11.52 0.68 -24.43
C MET A 21 -12.46 0.60 -25.64
N ALA A 22 -13.52 -0.22 -25.54
CA ALA A 22 -14.73 0.00 -26.33
C ALA A 22 -15.51 1.13 -25.65
N VAL A 23 -15.75 2.22 -26.38
CA VAL A 23 -16.59 3.33 -25.90
C VAL A 23 -18.03 2.84 -25.86
N ALA A 24 -18.47 2.36 -24.70
CA ALA A 24 -19.86 2.38 -24.32
C ALA A 24 -20.02 3.59 -23.40
N ILE A 25 -20.75 4.62 -23.82
CA ILE A 25 -21.11 5.76 -22.98
C ILE A 25 -22.08 5.21 -21.93
N PRO A 26 -21.69 5.08 -20.65
CA PRO A 26 -22.63 4.66 -19.63
C PRO A 26 -23.54 5.84 -19.32
N THR A 27 -24.85 5.63 -19.38
CA THR A 27 -25.84 6.47 -18.69
C THR A 27 -25.43 6.63 -17.22
N PRO A 28 -25.43 7.83 -16.63
CA PRO A 28 -24.91 8.03 -15.28
C PRO A 28 -25.79 7.28 -14.27
N ALA A 29 -25.32 6.11 -13.85
CA ALA A 29 -25.84 5.42 -12.68
C ALA A 29 -25.44 6.23 -11.43
N SER A 30 -26.35 6.27 -10.46
CA SER A 30 -26.25 6.88 -9.12
C SER A 30 -24.86 7.35 -8.68
N ALA A 31 -24.74 8.60 -8.24
CA ALA A 31 -23.53 9.18 -7.65
C ALA A 31 -22.73 8.14 -6.84
N ASP A 32 -21.57 7.74 -7.36
CA ASP A 32 -20.70 6.77 -6.71
C ASP A 32 -20.48 7.23 -5.27
N SER A 33 -20.79 6.36 -4.31
CA SER A 33 -20.66 6.73 -2.92
C SER A 33 -19.19 7.00 -2.61
N ILE A 34 -18.94 7.89 -1.66
CA ILE A 34 -17.60 8.25 -1.17
C ILE A 34 -16.80 7.00 -0.75
N TYR A 35 -17.50 5.91 -0.41
CA TYR A 35 -16.94 4.63 0.00
C TYR A 35 -16.30 3.86 -1.15
N ASP A 36 -16.82 4.03 -2.37
CA ASP A 36 -16.41 3.28 -3.56
C ASP A 36 -15.22 3.94 -4.26
N THR A 37 -15.07 5.26 -4.11
CA THR A 37 -14.02 6.06 -4.77
C THR A 37 -12.82 6.39 -3.88
N ALA A 38 -12.91 6.15 -2.56
CA ALA A 38 -11.86 6.52 -1.62
C ALA A 38 -10.57 5.68 -1.80
N LYS A 39 -9.44 6.38 -1.92
CA LYS A 39 -8.12 5.72 -2.04
C LYS A 39 -7.63 5.19 -0.70
N ALA A 40 -7.36 3.89 -0.60
CA ALA A 40 -6.76 3.31 0.59
C ALA A 40 -5.31 3.81 0.81
N ILE A 41 -4.99 4.19 2.05
CA ILE A 41 -3.66 4.66 2.46
C ILE A 41 -3.17 3.90 3.69
N SER A 42 -1.85 3.83 3.88
CA SER A 42 -1.25 3.13 5.03
C SER A 42 -0.84 4.10 6.14
N SER A 43 -1.01 3.68 7.39
CA SER A 43 -0.62 4.44 8.58
C SER A 43 0.85 4.88 8.51
N GLY A 44 1.11 6.16 8.81
CA GLY A 44 2.44 6.77 8.83
C GLY A 44 3.07 7.00 7.44
N LYS A 45 2.34 6.77 6.34
CA LYS A 45 2.82 7.08 4.99
C LYS A 45 2.31 8.44 4.54
N GLN A 46 3.23 9.26 4.04
CA GLN A 46 2.91 10.57 3.49
C GLN A 46 2.15 10.42 2.17
N VAL A 47 1.14 11.27 2.00
CA VAL A 47 0.29 11.38 0.81
C VAL A 47 0.31 12.84 0.36
N SER A 48 0.33 13.06 -0.95
CA SER A 48 0.20 14.39 -1.55
C SER A 48 -0.89 14.40 -2.59
N THR A 49 -1.65 15.49 -2.66
CA THR A 49 -2.71 15.74 -3.63
C THR A 49 -2.85 17.23 -3.90
N THR A 50 -3.60 17.58 -4.95
CA THR A 50 -3.89 18.98 -5.32
C THR A 50 -5.40 19.13 -5.50
N LEU A 51 -5.99 20.12 -4.84
CA LEU A 51 -7.38 20.55 -4.98
C LEU A 51 -7.39 21.89 -5.73
N TYR A 52 -7.74 21.88 -7.01
CA TYR A 52 -7.60 23.03 -7.91
C TYR A 52 -8.71 24.05 -7.71
N SER A 53 -9.96 23.59 -7.64
CA SER A 53 -11.15 24.42 -7.69
C SER A 53 -11.92 24.43 -6.38
N ASP A 54 -12.75 25.44 -6.20
CA ASP A 54 -13.78 25.50 -5.18
C ASP A 54 -14.70 24.27 -5.28
N GLY A 55 -14.91 23.59 -4.15
CA GLY A 55 -15.68 22.35 -4.06
C GLY A 55 -14.88 21.08 -4.36
N ASP A 56 -13.59 21.17 -4.75
CA ASP A 56 -12.77 19.99 -5.01
C ASP A 56 -12.60 19.13 -3.75
N GLN A 57 -12.74 17.82 -3.93
CA GLN A 57 -12.70 16.85 -2.83
C GLN A 57 -11.65 15.78 -3.06
N ALA A 58 -10.97 15.37 -1.99
CA ALA A 58 -10.14 14.16 -1.98
C ALA A 58 -10.52 13.31 -0.77
N THR A 59 -10.90 12.05 -1.02
CA THR A 59 -11.29 11.10 0.03
C THR A 59 -10.32 9.92 0.09
N TYR A 60 -9.90 9.58 1.31
CA TYR A 60 -8.96 8.48 1.57
C TYR A 60 -9.54 7.52 2.60
N LYS A 61 -9.35 6.22 2.36
CA LYS A 61 -9.78 5.16 3.28
C LYS A 61 -8.62 4.72 4.18
N VAL A 62 -8.91 4.57 5.47
CA VAL A 62 -8.02 3.97 6.47
C VAL A 62 -8.74 2.84 7.20
N SER A 63 -7.99 1.82 7.62
CA SER A 63 -8.52 0.68 8.38
C SER A 63 -7.86 0.61 9.75
N VAL A 64 -8.61 1.00 10.78
CA VAL A 64 -8.18 1.07 12.17
C VAL A 64 -8.34 -0.30 12.82
N SER A 65 -7.28 -0.84 13.40
CA SER A 65 -7.26 -2.22 13.90
C SER A 65 -7.74 -2.40 15.34
N ARG A 66 -7.72 -1.33 16.13
CA ARG A 66 -8.17 -1.26 17.52
C ARG A 66 -8.42 0.20 17.90
N ASP A 67 -9.08 0.39 19.02
CA ASP A 67 -9.38 1.72 19.55
C ASP A 67 -8.11 2.55 19.75
N GLY A 68 -8.21 3.85 19.47
CA GLY A 68 -7.13 4.79 19.60
C GLY A 68 -7.41 6.10 18.87
N LEU A 69 -6.33 6.78 18.49
CA LEU A 69 -6.39 8.05 17.77
C LEU A 69 -6.03 7.87 16.29
N LEU A 70 -6.86 8.42 15.42
CA LEU A 70 -6.50 8.74 14.04
C LEU A 70 -6.03 10.18 14.00
N SER A 71 -4.73 10.39 13.80
CA SER A 71 -4.11 11.72 13.72
C SER A 71 -3.70 12.04 12.28
N ILE A 72 -4.11 13.20 11.79
CA ILE A 72 -3.80 13.72 10.45
C ILE A 72 -2.84 14.88 10.62
N ASN A 73 -1.56 14.64 10.37
CA ASN A 73 -0.55 15.70 10.31
C ASN A 73 -0.49 16.23 8.87
N LEU A 74 -0.69 17.52 8.67
CA LEU A 74 -0.82 18.09 7.32
C LEU A 74 -0.12 19.43 7.13
N THR A 75 0.12 19.75 5.86
CA THR A 75 0.49 21.07 5.35
C THR A 75 -0.30 21.32 4.08
N ALA A 76 -1.03 22.43 4.01
CA ALA A 76 -1.87 22.79 2.88
C ALA A 76 -1.68 24.25 2.48
N LYS A 77 -1.52 24.51 1.18
CA LYS A 77 -1.54 25.85 0.57
C LYS A 77 -2.91 26.13 -0.03
N ILE A 78 -3.93 26.07 0.82
CA ILE A 78 -5.35 26.14 0.48
C ILE A 78 -5.99 27.21 1.35
N ASN A 79 -6.88 28.04 0.77
CA ASN A 79 -7.51 29.10 1.54
C ASN A 79 -8.48 28.55 2.58
N TYR A 80 -9.50 27.86 2.12
CA TYR A 80 -10.48 27.24 2.98
C TYR A 80 -10.42 25.74 2.82
N LEU A 81 -10.02 25.02 3.87
CA LEU A 81 -9.90 23.57 3.86
C LEU A 81 -10.79 22.97 4.94
N PHE A 82 -11.75 22.16 4.52
CA PHE A 82 -12.57 21.36 5.42
C PHE A 82 -12.01 19.94 5.52
N ILE A 83 -11.93 19.41 6.74
CA ILE A 83 -11.42 18.07 7.04
C ILE A 83 -12.46 17.32 7.84
N SER A 84 -13.07 16.32 7.23
CA SER A 84 -14.04 15.44 7.88
C SER A 84 -13.51 14.02 7.92
N VAL A 85 -13.87 13.28 8.96
CA VAL A 85 -13.69 11.83 9.01
C VAL A 85 -15.05 11.20 9.15
N TYR A 86 -15.38 10.26 8.27
CA TYR A 86 -16.62 9.50 8.34
C TYR A 86 -16.33 8.04 8.73
N ASP A 87 -17.20 7.43 9.52
CA ASP A 87 -17.21 5.98 9.73
C ASP A 87 -17.77 5.24 8.49
N SER A 88 -17.80 3.91 8.53
CA SER A 88 -18.34 3.08 7.43
C SER A 88 -19.85 3.22 7.22
N ASN A 89 -20.57 3.82 8.15
CA ASN A 89 -22.00 4.09 8.04
C ASN A 89 -22.28 5.50 7.52
N GLY A 90 -21.25 6.33 7.37
CA GLY A 90 -21.36 7.73 6.92
C GLY A 90 -21.55 8.73 8.03
N ASN A 91 -21.46 8.31 9.29
CA ASN A 91 -21.53 9.24 10.41
C ASN A 91 -20.20 9.99 10.50
N GLU A 92 -20.28 11.30 10.68
CA GLU A 92 -19.10 12.11 10.95
C GLU A 92 -18.54 11.81 12.34
N VAL A 93 -17.22 11.61 12.41
CA VAL A 93 -16.48 11.32 13.63
C VAL A 93 -16.03 12.65 14.23
N SER A 94 -16.36 12.86 15.50
CA SER A 94 -15.99 14.08 16.22
C SER A 94 -14.48 14.22 16.38
N ILE A 95 -14.01 15.46 16.30
CA ILE A 95 -12.62 15.81 16.55
C ILE A 95 -12.31 15.62 18.05
N ALA A 96 -11.18 14.98 18.33
CA ALA A 96 -10.66 14.76 19.69
C ALA A 96 -9.62 15.81 20.09
N ASP A 97 -8.78 16.23 19.14
CA ASP A 97 -7.78 17.28 19.36
C ASP A 97 -7.50 18.01 18.04
N ASN A 98 -7.27 19.32 18.12
CA ASN A 98 -7.04 20.15 16.96
C ASN A 98 -5.96 21.20 17.25
N ASN A 99 -4.79 20.97 16.66
CA ASN A 99 -3.63 21.84 16.77
C ASN A 99 -3.16 22.25 15.37
N LEU A 100 -4.07 22.88 14.63
CA LEU A 100 -3.79 23.51 13.35
C LEU A 100 -3.41 24.98 13.54
N SER A 101 -2.43 25.40 12.77
CA SER A 101 -1.98 26.79 12.66
C SER A 101 -2.14 27.26 11.21
N SER A 102 -2.63 28.48 11.05
CA SER A 102 -2.61 29.24 9.78
C SER A 102 -2.10 30.64 10.09
N GLY A 103 -1.88 31.47 9.07
CA GLY A 103 -1.31 32.82 9.26
C GLY A 103 -2.12 33.83 10.09
N HIS A 104 -3.20 33.43 10.79
CA HIS A 104 -4.18 34.16 11.68
C HIS A 104 -5.52 34.68 11.06
N TYR A 105 -6.72 34.17 11.38
CA TYR A 105 -7.49 34.19 12.64
C TYR A 105 -8.15 32.82 12.92
N VAL A 106 -8.30 32.44 14.20
CA VAL A 106 -8.94 31.19 14.65
C VAL A 106 -10.33 31.51 15.22
N SER A 107 -11.39 30.86 14.71
CA SER A 107 -12.68 30.82 15.43
C SER A 107 -13.08 29.39 15.77
N VAL A 108 -13.54 29.24 17.00
CA VAL A 108 -14.21 28.09 17.59
C VAL A 108 -15.32 27.57 16.64
N ASN A 109 -15.36 26.25 16.39
CA ASN A 109 -16.30 25.49 15.52
C ASN A 109 -15.78 25.07 14.12
N ASP A 110 -14.58 24.48 14.04
CA ASP A 110 -14.11 23.61 12.93
C ASP A 110 -13.75 24.24 11.57
N TRP A 111 -13.64 25.57 11.46
CA TRP A 111 -13.40 26.24 10.17
C TRP A 111 -11.98 26.84 10.07
N TYR A 112 -11.31 26.63 8.93
CA TYR A 112 -9.93 27.10 8.69
C TYR A 112 -9.83 27.98 7.45
N TYR A 113 -9.27 29.18 7.65
CA TYR A 113 -9.04 30.18 6.61
C TYR A 113 -7.55 30.52 6.48
N TRP A 114 -7.12 30.89 5.27
CA TRP A 114 -5.78 31.36 4.93
C TRP A 114 -5.74 32.88 4.92
N ASN A 115 -4.55 33.40 5.16
CA ASN A 115 -4.25 34.82 5.01
C ASN A 115 -2.78 34.99 4.66
N ASP A 116 -2.44 36.23 4.32
CA ASP A 116 -1.23 36.59 3.60
C ASP A 116 0.05 36.60 4.46
N VAL A 117 0.00 36.23 5.75
CA VAL A 117 1.17 36.28 6.64
C VAL A 117 1.95 34.96 6.66
N VAL A 118 1.25 33.82 6.55
CA VAL A 118 1.86 32.49 6.51
C VAL A 118 1.14 31.70 5.42
N GLU A 119 1.83 31.46 4.30
CA GLU A 119 1.24 30.87 3.08
C GLU A 119 0.73 29.41 3.21
N GLN A 120 0.38 28.92 4.41
CA GLN A 120 0.00 27.52 4.62
C GLN A 120 -0.82 27.28 5.91
N ILE A 121 -1.77 26.36 5.83
CA ILE A 121 -2.36 25.65 6.97
C ILE A 121 -1.40 24.52 7.34
N LYS A 122 -1.02 24.38 8.60
CA LYS A 122 -0.12 23.33 9.07
C LYS A 122 -0.46 22.89 10.48
N GLY A 123 -0.35 21.60 10.75
CA GLY A 123 -0.48 21.09 12.10
C GLY A 123 -1.09 19.70 12.12
N THR A 124 -1.78 19.38 13.20
CA THR A 124 -2.39 18.06 13.38
C THR A 124 -3.83 18.20 13.84
N VAL A 125 -4.72 17.41 13.24
CA VAL A 125 -6.07 17.17 13.76
C VAL A 125 -6.21 15.69 14.09
N SER A 126 -6.81 15.35 15.22
CA SER A 126 -6.95 13.98 15.71
C SER A 126 -8.40 13.63 16.01
N PHE A 127 -8.77 12.38 15.77
CA PHE A 127 -10.11 11.84 15.94
C PHE A 127 -10.04 10.60 16.81
N GLN A 128 -10.97 10.48 17.76
CA GLN A 128 -11.12 9.26 18.55
C GLN A 128 -11.81 8.22 17.68
N VAL A 129 -11.18 7.06 17.50
CA VAL A 129 -11.66 6.01 16.59
C VAL A 129 -11.67 4.66 17.30
N SER A 130 -12.70 3.86 17.01
CA SER A 130 -12.75 2.43 17.34
C SER A 130 -12.25 1.59 16.18
N LYS A 131 -12.05 0.27 16.39
CA LYS A 131 -11.78 -0.65 15.27
C LYS A 131 -12.83 -0.50 14.16
N GLY A 132 -12.39 -0.22 12.93
CA GLY A 132 -13.28 0.00 11.80
C GLY A 132 -12.59 0.64 10.60
N ASP A 133 -13.35 0.79 9.53
CA ASP A 133 -12.94 1.55 8.36
C ASP A 133 -13.43 2.99 8.47
N TYR A 134 -12.56 3.94 8.11
CA TYR A 134 -12.85 5.37 8.15
C TYR A 134 -12.42 6.06 6.86
N TYR A 135 -13.09 7.17 6.58
CA TYR A 135 -12.98 7.91 5.34
C TYR A 135 -12.61 9.37 5.65
N ILE A 136 -11.35 9.71 5.40
CA ILE A 136 -10.83 11.07 5.56
C ILE A 136 -11.18 11.85 4.31
N ARG A 137 -11.98 12.89 4.41
CA ARG A 137 -12.30 13.81 3.32
C ARG A 137 -11.66 15.16 3.54
N PHE A 138 -10.99 15.63 2.51
CA PHE A 138 -10.54 17.01 2.35
C PHE A 138 -11.43 17.70 1.32
N VAL A 139 -11.97 18.86 1.66
CA VAL A 139 -12.73 19.71 0.71
C VAL A 139 -12.10 21.08 0.66
N LYS A 140 -11.73 21.53 -0.53
CA LYS A 140 -11.29 22.91 -0.76
C LYS A 140 -12.53 23.77 -1.01
N TYR A 141 -12.57 24.92 -0.35
CA TYR A 141 -13.45 26.00 -0.75
C TYR A 141 -12.63 27.25 -1.12
N LEU A 142 -13.24 28.11 -1.92
CA LEU A 142 -12.68 29.34 -2.48
C LEU A 142 -11.50 29.08 -3.44
N ASN A 143 -11.46 29.83 -4.53
CA ASN A 143 -10.45 29.70 -5.59
C ASN A 143 -9.12 30.42 -5.26
N SER A 144 -8.58 30.21 -4.05
CA SER A 144 -7.33 30.85 -3.59
C SER A 144 -6.34 29.84 -2.98
N GLY A 145 -5.05 30.19 -3.02
CA GLY A 145 -3.95 29.23 -2.83
C GLY A 145 -3.74 28.32 -4.04
N ASN A 146 -2.64 27.56 -4.05
CA ASN A 146 -2.29 26.68 -5.19
C ASN A 146 -2.88 25.26 -5.09
N GLY A 147 -3.71 25.00 -4.08
CA GLY A 147 -4.41 23.72 -3.95
C GLY A 147 -3.59 22.58 -3.36
N LYS A 148 -2.29 22.77 -3.13
CA LYS A 148 -1.40 21.68 -2.71
C LYS A 148 -1.68 21.28 -1.26
N LEU A 149 -1.93 19.98 -1.06
CA LEU A 149 -2.12 19.35 0.24
C LEU A 149 -1.15 18.18 0.39
N THR A 150 -0.39 18.15 1.48
CA THR A 150 0.42 17.01 1.90
C THR A 150 0.01 16.62 3.32
N PHE A 151 -0.22 15.34 3.57
CA PHE A 151 -0.58 14.86 4.90
C PHE A 151 -0.01 13.46 5.19
N THR A 152 0.01 13.11 6.47
CA THR A 152 0.28 11.76 6.98
C THR A 152 -0.81 11.40 7.98
N ALA A 153 -1.53 10.32 7.70
CA ALA A 153 -2.49 9.75 8.65
C ALA A 153 -1.78 8.69 9.51
N THR A 154 -1.81 8.85 10.83
CA THR A 154 -1.28 7.89 11.79
C THR A 154 -2.43 7.35 12.62
N TYR A 155 -2.56 6.03 12.67
CA TYR A 155 -3.64 5.34 13.37
C TYR A 155 -3.19 3.94 13.78
N PRO A 156 -3.84 3.32 14.79
CA PRO A 156 -3.62 1.92 15.13
C PRO A 156 -3.88 1.06 13.90
N SER A 157 -2.80 0.57 13.28
CA SER A 157 -2.88 -0.31 12.14
C SER A 157 -2.26 -1.66 12.49
N SER A 158 -2.90 -2.73 12.02
CA SER A 158 -2.25 -4.04 12.01
C SER A 158 -1.28 -4.02 10.85
N THR A 159 0.01 -3.78 11.13
CA THR A 159 1.04 -4.00 10.13
C THR A 159 1.12 -5.49 9.84
N SER A 160 0.32 -5.97 8.91
CA SER A 160 0.59 -7.24 8.24
C SER A 160 1.79 -7.01 7.33
N THR A 161 2.98 -6.92 7.93
CA THR A 161 4.18 -7.31 7.19
C THR A 161 3.99 -8.80 6.95
N ALA A 162 3.45 -9.14 5.78
CA ALA A 162 3.39 -10.52 5.34
C ALA A 162 4.83 -11.07 5.45
N LYS A 163 5.10 -11.85 6.50
CA LYS A 163 6.28 -12.71 6.52
C LYS A 163 6.03 -13.70 5.42
N ILE A 164 6.61 -13.46 4.24
CA ILE A 164 6.66 -14.47 3.19
C ILE A 164 7.53 -15.59 3.75
N ASN A 165 6.89 -16.55 4.42
CA ASN A 165 7.51 -17.81 4.73
C ASN A 165 7.89 -18.42 3.38
N TYR A 166 9.19 -18.64 3.16
CA TYR A 166 9.65 -19.30 1.95
C TYR A 166 8.95 -20.65 1.82
N ILE A 167 8.50 -21.00 0.60
CA ILE A 167 8.22 -22.40 0.28
C ILE A 167 9.48 -23.19 0.67
N THR A 168 9.29 -24.22 1.49
CA THR A 168 10.39 -25.04 2.01
C THR A 168 10.37 -26.39 1.32
N ILE A 169 11.48 -26.75 0.70
CA ILE A 169 11.66 -28.07 0.09
C ILE A 169 12.70 -28.84 0.91
N ASN A 170 12.30 -30.01 1.37
CA ASN A 170 13.21 -30.97 1.98
C ASN A 170 13.83 -31.81 0.87
N LEU A 171 15.16 -31.80 0.77
CA LEU A 171 15.90 -32.46 -0.30
C LEU A 171 16.96 -33.38 0.33
N PRO A 172 16.91 -34.71 0.13
CA PRO A 172 17.93 -35.59 0.67
C PRO A 172 19.32 -35.23 0.16
N LYS A 173 20.36 -35.41 0.99
CA LYS A 173 21.75 -35.22 0.57
C LYS A 173 22.05 -35.97 -0.75
N GLY A 174 22.73 -35.29 -1.68
CA GLY A 174 23.07 -35.84 -3.00
C GLY A 174 21.95 -35.73 -4.05
N SER A 175 20.72 -35.42 -3.65
CA SER A 175 19.62 -35.21 -4.58
C SER A 175 19.73 -33.88 -5.32
N THR A 176 19.07 -33.79 -6.46
CA THR A 176 18.98 -32.56 -7.26
C THR A 176 17.53 -32.16 -7.52
N LEU A 177 17.30 -30.86 -7.67
CA LEU A 177 16.00 -30.28 -8.00
C LEU A 177 16.21 -29.20 -9.07
N SER A 178 15.49 -29.28 -10.17
CA SER A 178 15.48 -28.21 -11.17
C SER A 178 14.37 -27.22 -10.87
N LEU A 179 14.72 -25.94 -10.73
CA LEU A 179 13.77 -24.85 -10.60
C LEU A 179 13.53 -24.24 -11.99
N GLY A 180 12.29 -24.31 -12.47
CA GLY A 180 11.90 -23.71 -13.74
C GLY A 180 11.70 -22.20 -13.64
N THR A 181 11.84 -21.53 -14.78
CA THR A 181 11.49 -20.11 -14.94
C THR A 181 10.50 -19.99 -16.08
N ASP A 182 9.34 -19.40 -15.79
CA ASP A 182 8.41 -18.96 -16.82
C ASP A 182 8.59 -17.45 -16.98
N THR A 183 9.40 -17.04 -17.94
CA THR A 183 9.69 -15.61 -18.19
C THR A 183 8.87 -15.14 -19.37
N THR A 184 7.85 -14.33 -19.12
CA THR A 184 7.18 -13.55 -20.17
C THR A 184 8.08 -12.35 -20.52
N GLY A 185 9.04 -12.52 -21.43
CA GLY A 185 9.96 -11.47 -21.91
C GLY A 185 11.43 -11.92 -22.08
N SER A 186 12.29 -11.03 -22.57
CA SER A 186 13.71 -11.28 -22.95
C SER A 186 14.73 -11.13 -21.80
N GLY A 187 14.33 -11.37 -20.54
CA GLY A 187 15.21 -11.19 -19.38
C GLY A 187 15.94 -12.48 -18.96
N SER A 188 17.27 -12.42 -18.78
CA SER A 188 18.03 -13.53 -18.20
C SER A 188 17.79 -13.64 -16.68
N VAL A 189 17.73 -14.88 -16.17
CA VAL A 189 17.58 -15.16 -14.74
C VAL A 189 18.93 -15.50 -14.13
N THR A 190 19.30 -14.81 -13.07
CA THR A 190 20.49 -15.12 -12.27
C THR A 190 20.11 -15.86 -11.00
N TRP A 191 20.90 -16.88 -10.66
CA TRP A 191 20.66 -17.76 -9.52
C TRP A 191 21.74 -17.61 -8.46
N LYS A 192 21.35 -17.63 -7.18
CA LYS A 192 22.29 -17.57 -6.05
C LYS A 192 21.83 -18.44 -4.89
N SER A 193 22.76 -19.17 -4.29
CA SER A 193 22.56 -19.81 -2.98
C SER A 193 23.15 -18.95 -1.86
N SER A 194 22.43 -18.82 -0.74
CA SER A 194 22.93 -18.14 0.45
C SER A 194 24.01 -18.91 1.21
N LYS A 195 24.04 -20.25 1.06
CA LYS A 195 24.98 -21.17 1.73
C LYS A 195 25.32 -22.31 0.76
N THR A 196 26.33 -22.08 -0.07
CA THR A 196 26.80 -23.05 -1.08
C THR A 196 27.38 -24.33 -0.47
N SER A 197 27.77 -24.32 0.81
CA SER A 197 28.14 -25.51 1.56
C SER A 197 26.97 -26.46 1.84
N VAL A 198 25.74 -25.93 1.92
CA VAL A 198 24.50 -26.71 2.13
C VAL A 198 23.91 -27.17 0.79
N ALA A 199 23.71 -26.23 -0.14
CA ALA A 199 23.28 -26.56 -1.50
C ALA A 199 23.78 -25.52 -2.52
N THR A 200 24.13 -25.96 -3.71
CA THR A 200 24.53 -25.09 -4.85
C THR A 200 23.39 -24.98 -5.86
N VAL A 201 23.41 -23.93 -6.69
CA VAL A 201 22.48 -23.75 -7.81
C VAL A 201 23.28 -23.38 -9.06
N SER A 202 22.97 -23.99 -10.20
CA SER A 202 23.62 -23.65 -11.49
C SER A 202 22.96 -22.45 -12.16
N SER A 203 23.58 -21.94 -13.22
CA SER A 203 23.01 -20.88 -14.08
C SER A 203 21.66 -21.28 -14.72
N ALA A 204 21.43 -22.57 -14.92
CA ALA A 204 20.18 -23.12 -15.44
C ALA A 204 19.13 -23.43 -14.33
N GLY A 205 19.38 -23.03 -13.08
CA GLY A 205 18.44 -23.26 -11.98
C GLY A 205 18.45 -24.67 -11.38
N LYS A 206 19.48 -25.49 -11.67
CA LYS A 206 19.62 -26.83 -11.07
C LYS A 206 20.24 -26.73 -9.67
N VAL A 207 19.47 -27.09 -8.65
CA VAL A 207 19.89 -27.14 -7.24
C VAL A 207 20.46 -28.51 -6.90
N THR A 208 21.61 -28.55 -6.21
CA THR A 208 22.26 -29.78 -5.74
C THR A 208 22.46 -29.74 -4.23
N ALA A 209 21.91 -30.71 -3.50
CA ALA A 209 22.04 -30.84 -2.05
C ALA A 209 23.41 -31.43 -1.66
N LYS A 210 24.18 -30.71 -0.83
CA LYS A 210 25.56 -31.09 -0.45
C LYS A 210 25.68 -31.59 0.98
N ALA A 211 25.18 -30.83 1.95
CA ALA A 211 25.34 -31.13 3.37
C ALA A 211 24.09 -30.74 4.16
N LYS A 212 23.81 -31.49 5.23
CA LYS A 212 22.67 -31.25 6.12
C LYS A 212 22.65 -29.80 6.60
N GLY A 213 21.48 -29.17 6.55
CA GLY A 213 21.31 -27.75 6.90
C GLY A 213 20.30 -27.05 6.00
N SER A 214 20.18 -25.73 6.13
CA SER A 214 19.23 -24.95 5.33
C SER A 214 19.89 -23.80 4.56
N THR A 215 19.48 -23.57 3.32
CA THR A 215 19.89 -22.43 2.49
C THR A 215 18.71 -21.81 1.74
N ILE A 216 18.81 -20.54 1.37
CA ILE A 216 17.89 -19.86 0.47
C ILE A 216 18.48 -19.83 -0.94
N ILE A 217 17.71 -20.30 -1.92
CA ILE A 217 18.00 -20.12 -3.34
C ILE A 217 17.20 -18.92 -3.85
N THR A 218 17.87 -17.97 -4.49
CA THR A 218 17.29 -16.75 -5.05
C THR A 218 17.38 -16.78 -6.57
N ALA A 219 16.25 -16.57 -7.25
CA ALA A 219 16.17 -16.26 -8.67
C ALA A 219 15.96 -14.74 -8.83
N LYS A 220 16.76 -14.08 -9.66
CA LYS A 220 16.64 -12.64 -9.92
C LYS A 220 16.55 -12.37 -11.42
N SER A 221 15.58 -11.56 -11.80
CA SER A 221 15.41 -11.03 -13.15
C SER A 221 15.14 -9.53 -13.04
N GLY A 222 16.08 -8.70 -13.50
CA GLY A 222 16.05 -7.25 -13.30
C GLY A 222 15.86 -6.84 -11.83
N LYS A 223 14.82 -6.04 -11.57
CA LYS A 223 14.45 -5.58 -10.21
C LYS A 223 13.65 -6.62 -9.41
N SER A 224 13.15 -7.66 -10.07
CA SER A 224 12.33 -8.70 -9.44
C SER A 224 13.19 -9.83 -8.88
N SER A 225 12.79 -10.39 -7.74
CA SER A 225 13.41 -11.61 -7.19
C SER A 225 12.38 -12.54 -6.56
N LYS A 226 12.68 -13.84 -6.61
CA LYS A 226 11.94 -14.91 -5.95
C LYS A 226 12.91 -15.77 -5.15
N LYS A 227 12.45 -16.30 -4.02
CA LYS A 227 13.29 -17.00 -3.06
C LYS A 227 12.60 -18.27 -2.58
N ILE A 228 13.36 -19.34 -2.42
CA ILE A 228 12.89 -20.62 -1.90
C ILE A 228 13.87 -21.15 -0.85
N LYS A 229 13.36 -21.78 0.21
CA LYS A 229 14.19 -22.41 1.24
C LYS A 229 14.41 -23.88 0.89
N ILE A 230 15.66 -24.31 0.89
CA ILE A 230 16.07 -25.70 0.75
C ILE A 230 16.57 -26.17 2.11
N VAL A 231 15.99 -27.25 2.62
CA VAL A 231 16.47 -27.97 3.81
C VAL A 231 17.03 -29.30 3.33
N VAL A 232 18.34 -29.50 3.52
CA VAL A 232 18.98 -30.77 3.24
C VAL A 232 18.79 -31.68 4.44
N THR A 233 18.08 -32.79 4.23
CA THR A 233 17.78 -33.81 5.22
C THR A 233 18.76 -34.97 5.15
#